data_AF-A0A175W0Y5-F1
#
_entry.id   AF-A0A175W0Y5-F1
#
_cell.length_a   1.000
_cell.length_b   1.000
_cell.length_c   1.000
_cell.angle_alpha   90.00
_cell.angle_beta   90.00
_cell.angle_gamma   90.00
#
_symmetry.space_group_name_H-M   'P 1'
#
loop_
_entity.id
_entity.type
_entity.pdbx_description
1 polymer ?
#
loop_
_entity_poly.entity_id
_entity_poly.type
_entity_poly.pdbx_seq_one_letter_code
_entity_poly.pdbx_strand_id
1 'polypeptide(L)'
;MLGIGDVHIPVKLFPKRSDPEAHGTLHLRDVLHMPGAVCNIIGGPVSGEYSQLATGLKEDGKGAAITAEDGRRLGYFDVRVLMVLRLSVPSIGPVIGPSMLEPGTHYVINAHWPNSERQRWASAQVGHLGLDHSTNREMPDGGKGKAKAEAASSEAPPYTDEEKAWLNRVWGDEFKFLMAYGLKIYKDEDREEDRRIARAMIEVDEDGDTNTM
;
A
#
# COMPACT_ATOMS: atom_id res chain seq x y z
N MET A 1 14.24 11.02 1.15
CA MET A 1 14.14 9.89 0.22
C MET A 1 15.39 9.92 -0.63
N LEU A 2 16.16 8.82 -0.70
CA LEU A 2 17.37 8.76 -1.53
C LEU A 2 17.18 7.95 -2.82
N GLY A 3 16.16 7.09 -2.86
CA GLY A 3 15.85 6.26 -4.02
C GLY A 3 14.77 5.24 -3.69
N ILE A 4 14.37 4.48 -4.70
CA ILE A 4 13.43 3.36 -4.62
C ILE A 4 14.12 2.13 -5.23
N GLY A 5 13.93 0.96 -4.65
CA GLY A 5 14.50 -0.28 -5.16
C GLY A 5 13.95 -1.53 -4.47
N ASP A 6 14.53 -2.68 -4.80
CA ASP A 6 14.07 -3.96 -4.27
C ASP A 6 14.82 -4.36 -3.00
N VAL A 7 14.10 -4.97 -2.06
CA VAL A 7 14.64 -5.44 -0.79
C VAL A 7 14.25 -6.89 -0.55
N HIS A 8 15.25 -7.73 -0.34
CA HIS A 8 15.08 -9.14 0.02
C HIS A 8 15.40 -9.34 1.50
N ILE A 9 14.41 -9.77 2.27
CA ILE A 9 14.53 -9.90 3.73
C ILE A 9 14.35 -11.36 4.13
N PRO A 10 15.38 -12.02 4.69
CA PRO A 10 15.23 -13.35 5.28
C PRO A 10 14.35 -13.29 6.54
N VAL A 11 13.24 -14.00 6.54
CA VAL A 11 12.20 -13.94 7.58
C VAL A 11 11.81 -15.32 8.10
N LYS A 12 11.28 -15.35 9.33
CA LYS A 12 10.53 -16.50 9.84
C LYS A 12 9.10 -16.49 9.30
N LEU A 13 8.65 -17.65 8.85
CA LEU A 13 7.27 -17.88 8.41
C LEU A 13 6.36 -18.35 9.56
N PHE A 14 6.96 -18.95 10.60
CA PHE A 14 6.24 -19.50 11.75
C PHE A 14 6.93 -19.14 13.07
N PRO A 15 6.16 -18.88 14.15
CA PRO A 15 6.72 -18.44 15.42
C PRO A 15 7.56 -19.52 16.14
N LYS A 16 7.10 -20.77 16.11
CA LYS A 16 7.64 -21.87 16.94
C LYS A 16 8.45 -22.91 16.16
N ARG A 17 8.47 -22.83 14.83
CA ARG A 17 9.29 -23.72 13.99
C ARG A 17 10.69 -23.11 13.78
N SER A 18 11.66 -24.00 13.62
CA SER A 18 13.08 -23.66 13.42
C SER A 18 13.76 -24.54 12.37
N ASP A 19 13.02 -25.47 11.75
CA ASP A 19 13.50 -26.23 10.61
C ASP A 19 13.68 -25.31 9.38
N PRO A 20 14.45 -25.73 8.36
CA PRO A 20 14.72 -24.89 7.18
C PRO A 20 13.48 -24.34 6.48
N GLU A 21 12.37 -25.11 6.45
CA GLU A 21 11.10 -24.67 5.84
C GLU A 21 10.35 -23.64 6.70
N ALA A 22 10.80 -23.40 7.93
CA ALA A 22 10.26 -22.35 8.78
C ALA A 22 10.75 -20.95 8.39
N HIS A 23 11.66 -20.88 7.41
CA HIS A 23 12.30 -19.67 6.93
C HIS A 23 11.94 -19.42 5.47
N GLY A 24 11.87 -18.15 5.11
CA GLY A 24 11.66 -17.72 3.72
C GLY A 24 12.33 -16.38 3.47
N THR A 25 12.17 -15.88 2.25
CA THR A 25 12.62 -14.54 1.86
C THR A 25 11.41 -13.72 1.47
N LEU A 26 11.24 -12.57 2.12
CA LEU A 26 10.24 -11.57 1.77
C LEU A 26 10.83 -10.66 0.68
N HIS A 27 10.18 -10.59 -0.49
CA HIS A 27 10.67 -9.90 -1.68
C HIS A 27 9.90 -8.59 -1.91
N LEU A 28 10.31 -7.52 -1.24
CA LEU A 28 9.63 -6.24 -1.35
C LEU A 28 10.14 -5.50 -2.60
N ARG A 29 9.23 -5.15 -3.50
CA ARG A 29 9.51 -4.34 -4.69
C ARG A 29 9.14 -2.89 -4.44
N ASP A 30 9.78 -1.97 -5.16
CA ASP A 30 9.50 -0.53 -5.09
C ASP A 30 9.58 0.04 -3.66
N VAL A 31 10.58 -0.40 -2.89
CA VAL A 31 10.77 0.03 -1.50
C VAL A 31 11.44 1.38 -1.43
N LEU A 32 10.81 2.28 -0.66
CA LEU A 32 11.32 3.61 -0.41
C LEU A 32 12.55 3.61 0.51
N HIS A 33 13.70 4.09 0.04
CA HIS A 33 14.88 4.25 0.90
C HIS A 33 14.87 5.60 1.65
N MET A 34 14.72 5.51 2.97
CA MET A 34 14.69 6.67 3.88
C MET A 34 15.61 6.44 5.10
N PRO A 35 16.93 6.67 4.98
CA PRO A 35 17.88 6.40 6.07
C PRO A 35 17.71 7.27 7.32
N GLY A 36 16.96 8.38 7.23
CA GLY A 36 16.59 9.19 8.39
C GLY A 36 15.42 8.64 9.21
N ALA A 37 14.77 7.56 8.77
CA ALA A 37 13.67 6.94 9.51
C ALA A 37 14.19 6.17 10.73
N VAL A 38 13.45 6.21 11.84
CA VAL A 38 13.81 5.51 13.09
C VAL A 38 13.63 3.99 13.00
N CYS A 39 12.81 3.51 12.06
CA CYS A 39 12.58 2.10 11.79
C CYS A 39 12.14 1.88 10.34
N ASN A 40 12.23 0.63 9.88
CA ASN A 40 11.61 0.22 8.63
C ASN A 40 10.11 0.03 8.83
N ILE A 41 9.31 0.36 7.81
CA ILE A 41 7.84 0.27 7.85
C ILE A 41 7.38 -0.59 6.68
N ILE A 42 6.52 -1.56 6.97
CA ILE A 42 5.72 -2.29 5.99
C ILE A 42 4.27 -1.91 6.29
N GLY A 43 3.58 -1.34 5.31
CA GLY A 43 2.23 -0.81 5.49
C GLY A 43 1.47 -0.75 4.17
N GLY A 44 0.17 -0.48 4.26
CA GLY A 44 -0.71 -0.35 3.11
C GLY A 44 -0.70 1.04 2.46
N PRO A 45 -1.21 1.17 1.22
CA PRO A 45 -1.66 0.06 0.38
C PRO A 45 -0.46 -0.73 -0.18
N VAL A 46 -0.57 -2.05 -0.14
CA VAL A 46 0.35 -2.97 -0.82
C VAL A 46 -0.42 -3.66 -1.93
N SER A 47 0.18 -3.72 -3.11
CA SER A 47 -0.41 -4.28 -4.32
C SER A 47 0.31 -5.55 -4.75
N GLY A 48 -0.25 -6.23 -5.77
CA GLY A 48 0.35 -7.43 -6.35
C GLY A 48 0.40 -8.60 -5.38
N GLU A 49 1.57 -9.25 -5.28
CA GLU A 49 1.81 -10.45 -4.43
C GLU A 49 1.52 -10.24 -2.93
N TYR A 50 1.30 -8.99 -2.51
CA TYR A 50 1.06 -8.57 -1.12
C TYR A 50 -0.32 -7.95 -0.90
N SER A 51 -1.22 -8.03 -1.89
CA SER A 51 -2.57 -7.44 -1.84
C SER A 51 -3.38 -7.85 -0.61
N GLN A 52 -3.07 -9.01 -0.02
CA GLN A 52 -3.61 -9.48 1.25
C GLN A 52 -2.58 -9.47 2.39
N LEU A 53 -1.96 -8.32 2.65
CA LEU A 53 -1.41 -8.01 3.97
C LEU A 53 -2.56 -7.83 4.98
N ALA A 54 -3.37 -8.88 5.11
CA ALA A 54 -4.25 -9.06 6.23
C ALA A 54 -3.35 -9.32 7.43
N THR A 55 -3.09 -8.28 8.22
CA THR A 55 -2.61 -8.46 9.59
C THR A 55 -3.74 -9.03 10.42
N GLY A 56 -4.11 -10.29 10.14
CA GLY A 56 -5.05 -11.03 10.95
C GLY A 56 -4.38 -11.32 12.27
N LEU A 57 -4.79 -10.60 13.32
CA LEU A 57 -4.56 -11.06 14.67
C LEU A 57 -5.08 -12.50 14.75
N LYS A 58 -4.19 -13.44 15.04
CA LYS A 58 -4.61 -14.78 15.43
C LYS A 58 -5.62 -14.68 16.57
N GLU A 59 -6.47 -15.69 16.74
CA GLU A 59 -7.42 -15.75 17.88
C GLU A 59 -6.74 -15.56 19.24
N ASP A 60 -5.46 -15.93 19.35
CA ASP A 60 -4.65 -15.73 20.56
C ASP A 60 -4.07 -14.32 20.74
N GLY A 61 -4.25 -13.43 19.74
CA GLY A 61 -3.77 -12.06 19.71
C GLY A 61 -2.24 -11.89 19.63
N LYS A 62 -1.47 -12.98 19.53
CA LYS A 62 0.00 -12.95 19.71
C LYS A 62 0.78 -12.93 18.39
N GLY A 63 0.09 -12.82 17.26
CA GLY A 63 0.73 -12.98 15.98
C GLY A 63 -0.13 -12.56 14.82
N ALA A 64 0.53 -12.06 13.78
CA ALA A 64 -0.05 -11.88 12.45
C ALA A 64 0.87 -12.53 11.42
N ALA A 65 0.31 -12.96 10.30
CA ALA A 65 1.07 -13.51 9.17
C ALA A 65 1.00 -12.54 7.99
N ILE A 66 2.04 -12.53 7.18
CA ILE A 66 1.97 -12.00 5.82
C ILE A 66 1.66 -13.19 4.92
N THR A 67 0.61 -13.08 4.11
CA THR A 67 0.19 -14.11 3.17
C THR A 67 0.11 -13.54 1.77
N ALA A 68 0.58 -14.32 0.80
CA ALA A 68 0.26 -14.09 -0.60
C ALA A 68 -1.22 -14.44 -0.85
N GLU A 69 -1.71 -14.03 -2.01
CA GLU A 69 -3.08 -14.32 -2.48
C GLU A 69 -3.38 -15.82 -2.56
N ASP A 70 -2.38 -16.64 -2.89
CA ASP A 70 -2.47 -18.12 -2.91
C ASP A 70 -2.48 -18.76 -1.51
N GLY A 71 -2.48 -17.96 -0.44
CA GLY A 71 -2.45 -18.40 0.95
C GLY A 71 -1.06 -18.78 1.47
N ARG A 72 -0.01 -18.72 0.64
CA ARG A 72 1.36 -19.00 1.06
C ARG A 72 1.81 -17.96 2.07
N ARG A 73 2.43 -18.42 3.17
CA ARG A 73 3.04 -17.52 4.15
C ARG A 73 4.33 -16.93 3.60
N LEU A 74 4.43 -15.60 3.69
CA LEU A 74 5.61 -14.84 3.31
C LEU A 74 6.36 -14.29 4.53
N GLY A 75 5.75 -14.31 5.72
CA GLY A 75 6.38 -13.83 6.95
C GLY A 75 5.45 -13.89 8.16
N TYR A 76 6.01 -13.58 9.32
CA TYR A 76 5.31 -13.55 10.61
C TYR A 76 5.67 -12.28 11.39
N PHE A 77 4.64 -11.60 11.87
CA PHE A 77 4.74 -10.51 12.84
C PHE A 77 4.52 -11.05 14.25
N ASP A 78 5.44 -10.73 15.15
CA ASP A 78 5.18 -10.80 16.58
C ASP A 78 4.41 -9.54 16.99
N VAL A 79 3.20 -9.75 17.51
CA VAL A 79 2.31 -8.65 17.88
C VAL A 79 2.51 -8.37 19.37
N ARG A 80 3.19 -7.26 19.66
CA ARG A 80 3.32 -6.68 21.00
C ARG A 80 2.67 -5.30 20.99
N VAL A 81 3.30 -4.31 21.62
CA VAL A 81 2.92 -2.89 21.49
C VAL A 81 3.03 -2.44 20.02
N LEU A 82 4.01 -2.96 19.28
CA LEU A 82 4.15 -2.80 17.84
C LEU A 82 4.18 -4.18 17.16
N MET A 83 3.67 -4.26 15.93
CA MET A 83 3.81 -5.45 15.08
C MET A 83 5.24 -5.49 14.51
N VAL A 84 6.04 -6.47 14.92
CA VAL A 84 7.45 -6.56 14.51
C VAL A 84 7.65 -7.78 13.62
N LEU A 85 8.10 -7.56 12.38
CA LEU A 85 8.44 -8.62 11.44
C LEU A 85 9.59 -9.45 12.01
N ARG A 86 9.41 -10.77 12.09
CA ARG A 86 10.45 -11.66 12.59
C ARG A 86 11.42 -12.04 11.48
N LEU A 87 12.64 -11.56 11.65
CA LEU A 87 13.76 -11.92 10.79
C LEU A 87 14.27 -13.32 11.11
N SER A 88 14.83 -13.98 10.09
CA SER A 88 15.57 -15.22 10.27
C SER A 88 16.79 -15.00 11.16
N VAL A 89 17.18 -16.04 11.90
CA VAL A 89 18.36 -16.00 12.77
C VAL A 89 19.64 -15.78 11.96
N PRO A 90 20.72 -15.24 12.54
CA PRO A 90 21.95 -14.89 11.80
C PRO A 90 22.60 -16.00 10.97
N SER A 91 22.34 -17.27 11.29
CA SER A 91 22.82 -18.40 10.48
C SER A 91 22.17 -18.47 9.10
N ILE A 92 21.07 -17.75 8.89
CA ILE A 92 20.28 -17.70 7.66
C ILE A 92 20.05 -16.24 7.20
N GLY A 93 19.92 -15.31 8.16
CA GLY A 93 19.66 -13.89 7.93
C GLY A 93 20.83 -12.97 8.28
N PRO A 94 20.71 -11.67 8.03
CA PRO A 94 21.75 -10.70 8.36
C PRO A 94 21.93 -10.57 9.88
N VAL A 95 23.13 -10.18 10.32
CA VAL A 95 23.35 -9.69 11.69
C VAL A 95 22.73 -8.29 11.76
N ILE A 96 21.71 -8.14 12.60
CA ILE A 96 20.96 -6.88 12.75
C ILE A 96 21.51 -6.12 13.95
N GLY A 97 21.65 -4.81 13.81
CA GLY A 97 21.95 -3.94 14.94
C GLY A 97 20.85 -3.93 16.00
N PRO A 98 21.10 -3.32 17.17
CA PRO A 98 20.06 -3.14 18.18
C PRO A 98 18.90 -2.31 17.63
N SER A 99 17.70 -2.57 18.16
CA SER A 99 16.52 -1.73 17.87
C SER A 99 16.76 -0.31 18.35
N MET A 100 16.46 0.68 17.50
CA MET A 100 16.42 2.09 17.88
C MET A 100 15.16 2.44 18.69
N LEU A 101 14.15 1.56 18.69
CA LEU A 101 12.94 1.73 19.51
C LEU A 101 13.21 1.25 20.93
N GLU A 102 12.91 2.12 21.90
CA GLU A 102 13.13 1.90 23.32
C GLU A 102 12.09 0.93 23.92
N PRO A 103 12.51 -0.05 24.72
CA PRO A 103 11.58 -0.93 25.43
C PRO A 103 10.67 -0.14 26.38
N GLY A 104 9.36 -0.40 26.34
CA GLY A 104 8.38 0.20 27.24
C GLY A 104 7.87 1.60 26.82
N THR A 105 8.46 2.19 25.79
CA THR A 105 8.00 3.47 25.23
C THR A 105 6.84 3.23 24.25
N HIS A 106 5.80 4.06 24.35
CA HIS A 106 4.69 4.06 23.39
C HIS A 106 5.02 4.99 22.23
N TYR A 107 5.02 4.44 21.02
CA TYR A 107 5.28 5.19 19.80
C TYR A 107 3.99 5.36 19.00
N VAL A 108 3.84 6.54 18.38
CA VAL A 108 2.89 6.75 17.28
C VAL A 108 3.74 6.96 16.03
N ILE A 109 3.74 5.96 15.15
CA ILE A 109 4.51 5.98 13.91
C ILE A 109 3.51 6.10 12.77
N ASN A 110 3.67 7.13 11.96
CA ASN A 110 2.90 7.33 10.74
C ASN A 110 3.88 7.55 9.58
N ALA A 111 3.64 6.86 8.47
CA ALA A 111 4.26 7.15 7.20
C ALA A 111 3.17 7.38 6.18
N HIS A 112 3.26 8.51 5.48
CA HIS A 112 2.35 8.87 4.41
C HIS A 112 3.17 9.17 3.16
N TRP A 113 2.89 8.45 2.08
CA TRP A 113 3.40 8.74 0.76
C TRP A 113 2.32 9.50 -0.02
N PRO A 114 2.49 10.79 -0.37
CA PRO A 114 1.44 11.52 -1.07
C PRO A 114 1.07 10.89 -2.43
N ASN A 115 -0.22 10.93 -2.79
CA ASN A 115 -0.73 10.45 -4.08
C ASN A 115 0.02 11.07 -5.27
N SER A 116 0.31 12.37 -5.21
CA SER A 116 1.07 13.07 -6.26
C SER A 116 2.47 12.49 -6.46
N GLU A 117 3.13 12.05 -5.39
CA GLU A 117 4.44 11.42 -5.44
C GLU A 117 4.37 9.98 -5.95
N ARG A 118 3.32 9.23 -5.57
CA ARG A 118 3.03 7.90 -6.12
C ARG A 118 2.80 7.96 -7.63
N GLN A 119 1.96 8.89 -8.09
CA GLN A 119 1.67 9.09 -9.50
C GLN A 119 2.91 9.50 -10.28
N ARG A 120 3.69 10.47 -9.77
CA ARG A 120 4.93 10.89 -10.40
C ARG A 120 5.91 9.72 -10.56
N TRP A 121 6.02 8.86 -9.55
CA TRP A 121 6.84 7.64 -9.62
C TRP A 121 6.32 6.64 -10.66
N ALA A 122 5.01 6.37 -10.65
CA ALA A 122 4.39 5.45 -11.62
C ALA A 122 4.61 5.92 -13.07
N SER A 123 4.42 7.22 -13.35
CA SER A 123 4.69 7.78 -14.68
C SER A 123 6.17 7.68 -15.08
N ALA A 124 7.09 7.87 -14.13
CA ALA A 124 8.53 7.73 -14.39
C ALA A 124 8.92 6.28 -14.73
N GLN A 125 8.28 5.28 -14.11
CA GLN A 125 8.48 3.86 -14.42
C GLN A 125 8.03 3.51 -15.84
N VAL A 126 6.88 4.02 -16.28
CA VAL A 126 6.40 3.84 -17.66
C VAL A 126 7.37 4.47 -18.66
N GLY A 127 7.91 5.65 -18.35
CA GLY A 127 8.93 6.30 -19.18
C GLY A 127 10.27 5.55 -19.21
N HIS A 128 10.64 4.84 -18.15
CA HIS A 128 11.87 4.04 -18.09
C HIS A 128 11.77 2.73 -18.88
N LEU A 129 10.57 2.16 -19.04
CA LEU A 129 10.33 0.95 -19.81
C LEU A 129 10.23 1.18 -21.34
N GLY A 130 10.48 2.39 -21.82
CA GLY A 130 10.52 2.66 -23.27
C GLY A 130 9.18 2.47 -23.97
N LEU A 131 8.06 2.60 -23.24
CA LEU A 131 6.73 2.72 -23.84
C LEU A 131 6.48 4.20 -24.14
N ASP A 132 7.34 4.80 -24.95
CA ASP A 132 6.98 6.00 -25.67
C ASP A 132 5.97 5.59 -26.75
N HIS A 133 4.67 5.63 -26.41
CA HIS A 133 3.68 5.81 -27.46
C HIS A 133 3.80 7.24 -27.98
N SER A 134 4.85 7.46 -28.76
CA SER A 134 4.99 8.51 -29.74
C SER A 134 3.78 8.45 -30.67
N THR A 135 2.71 9.13 -30.29
CA THR A 135 1.69 9.59 -31.23
C THR A 135 1.76 11.11 -31.29
N ASN A 136 2.79 11.58 -32.00
CA ASN A 136 2.65 12.80 -32.80
C ASN A 136 1.51 12.56 -33.80
N ARG A 137 0.28 12.83 -33.39
CA ARG A 137 -0.82 13.03 -34.33
C ARG A 137 -1.10 14.52 -34.37
N GLU A 138 -0.49 15.17 -35.35
CA GLU A 138 -0.93 16.47 -35.86
C GLU A 138 -2.45 16.41 -36.08
N MET A 139 -3.18 17.30 -35.41
CA MET A 139 -4.58 17.60 -35.71
C MET A 139 -4.65 19.07 -36.14
N PRO A 140 -5.35 19.38 -37.24
CA PRO A 140 -5.22 20.65 -37.93
C PRO A 140 -5.96 21.79 -37.23
N ASP A 141 -5.39 22.98 -37.44
CA ASP A 141 -5.93 24.31 -37.17
C ASP A 141 -7.39 24.47 -37.62
N GLY A 142 -8.24 24.98 -36.73
CA GLY A 142 -9.59 25.43 -37.10
C GLY A 142 -10.61 25.38 -35.96
N GLY A 143 -10.80 26.50 -35.25
CA GLY A 143 -12.05 26.71 -34.51
C GLY A 143 -11.98 27.66 -33.32
N LYS A 144 -12.03 28.97 -33.58
CA LYS A 144 -12.30 29.99 -32.55
C LYS A 144 -13.71 29.79 -31.97
N GLY A 145 -13.79 29.36 -30.72
CA GLY A 145 -15.02 29.35 -29.93
C GLY A 145 -14.75 29.84 -28.51
N LYS A 146 -15.25 31.03 -28.18
CA LYS A 146 -15.21 31.63 -26.84
C LYS A 146 -16.32 31.04 -25.97
N ALA A 147 -15.98 30.48 -24.80
CA ALA A 147 -16.75 30.56 -23.54
C ALA A 147 -15.90 29.89 -22.44
N LYS A 148 -15.18 30.67 -21.64
CA LYS A 148 -15.55 31.12 -20.28
C LYS A 148 -15.43 29.99 -19.25
N ALA A 149 -14.27 29.99 -18.59
CA ALA A 149 -13.95 29.17 -17.44
C ALA A 149 -14.91 29.45 -16.28
N GLU A 150 -15.63 28.41 -15.87
CA GLU A 150 -16.19 28.29 -14.52
C GLU A 150 -15.31 27.28 -13.77
N ALA A 151 -14.43 27.80 -12.93
CA ALA A 151 -13.83 27.05 -11.85
C ALA A 151 -14.91 26.81 -10.80
N ALA A 152 -15.65 25.71 -10.94
CA ALA A 152 -16.55 25.22 -9.92
C ALA A 152 -15.76 24.29 -8.98
N SER A 153 -15.73 24.64 -7.69
CA SER A 153 -15.36 23.72 -6.62
C SER A 153 -16.39 22.59 -6.57
N SER A 154 -16.14 21.48 -7.28
CA SER A 154 -17.03 20.32 -7.22
C SER A 154 -16.64 19.48 -6.00
N GLU A 155 -17.35 19.65 -4.89
CA GLU A 155 -17.37 18.65 -3.82
C GLU A 155 -17.69 17.28 -4.44
N ALA A 156 -16.81 16.29 -4.25
CA ALA A 156 -17.06 14.94 -4.78
C ALA A 156 -18.38 14.41 -4.19
N PRO A 157 -19.35 13.95 -5.02
CA PRO A 157 -20.66 13.53 -4.54
C PRO A 157 -20.52 12.35 -3.56
N PRO A 158 -21.46 12.18 -2.60
CA PRO A 158 -21.44 11.08 -1.63
C PRO A 158 -21.33 9.71 -2.30
N TYR A 159 -20.94 8.69 -1.51
CA TYR A 159 -20.85 7.34 -2.03
C TYR A 159 -22.21 6.82 -2.54
N THR A 160 -22.21 6.23 -3.74
CA THR A 160 -23.33 5.44 -4.25
C THR A 160 -23.46 4.13 -3.45
N ASP A 161 -24.60 3.45 -3.59
CA ASP A 161 -24.80 2.17 -2.90
C ASP A 161 -23.84 1.08 -3.41
N GLU A 162 -23.47 1.13 -4.69
CA GLU A 162 -22.47 0.25 -5.31
C GLU A 162 -21.08 0.51 -4.75
N GLU A 163 -20.67 1.77 -4.63
CA GLU A 163 -19.39 2.16 -4.03
C GLU A 163 -19.31 1.71 -2.56
N LYS A 164 -20.41 1.85 -1.79
CA LYS A 164 -20.49 1.34 -0.41
C LYS A 164 -20.45 -0.18 -0.34
N ALA A 165 -21.10 -0.88 -1.26
CA ALA A 165 -21.06 -2.34 -1.33
C ALA A 165 -19.63 -2.81 -1.63
N TRP A 166 -18.93 -2.15 -2.54
CA TRP A 166 -17.53 -2.39 -2.83
C TRP A 166 -16.64 -2.15 -1.60
N LEU A 167 -16.80 -1.00 -0.94
CA LEU A 167 -16.04 -0.69 0.29
C LEU A 167 -16.28 -1.71 1.39
N ASN A 168 -17.54 -2.11 1.63
CA ASN A 168 -17.84 -3.16 2.61
C ASN A 168 -17.26 -4.52 2.22
N ARG A 169 -17.29 -4.88 0.93
CA ARG A 169 -16.74 -6.14 0.43
C ARG A 169 -15.22 -6.20 0.59
N VAL A 170 -14.52 -5.13 0.21
CA VAL A 170 -13.04 -5.11 0.12
C VAL A 170 -12.41 -4.70 1.46
N TRP A 171 -12.99 -3.73 2.16
CA TRP A 171 -12.40 -3.12 3.35
C TRP A 171 -13.21 -3.39 4.64
N GLY A 172 -14.39 -4.00 4.52
CA GLY A 172 -15.27 -4.31 5.65
C GLY A 172 -16.17 -3.15 6.09
N ASP A 173 -15.66 -1.91 6.05
CA ASP A 173 -16.45 -0.67 6.22
C ASP A 173 -15.63 0.58 5.78
N GLU A 174 -16.32 1.71 5.57
CA GLU A 174 -15.71 3.00 5.21
C GLU A 174 -14.73 3.52 6.28
N PHE A 175 -14.97 3.22 7.55
CA PHE A 175 -14.11 3.69 8.64
C PHE A 175 -12.73 3.01 8.61
N LYS A 176 -12.69 1.71 8.34
CA LYS A 176 -11.45 0.94 8.14
C LYS A 176 -10.70 1.43 6.90
N PHE A 177 -11.43 1.74 5.83
CA PHE A 177 -10.85 2.32 4.63
C PHE A 177 -10.20 3.68 4.93
N LEU A 178 -10.93 4.65 5.49
CA LEU A 178 -10.40 5.95 5.93
C LEU A 178 -9.17 5.81 6.84
N MET A 179 -9.26 4.94 7.85
CA MET A 179 -8.17 4.65 8.79
C MET A 179 -6.91 4.13 8.08
N ALA A 180 -7.07 3.27 7.08
CA ALA A 180 -5.95 2.72 6.31
C ALA A 180 -5.17 3.81 5.55
N TYR A 181 -5.84 4.90 5.15
CA TYR A 181 -5.22 6.05 4.47
C TYR A 181 -4.84 7.19 5.42
N GLY A 182 -5.02 7.03 6.74
CA GLY A 182 -4.76 8.09 7.72
C GLY A 182 -5.73 9.27 7.61
N LEU A 183 -6.87 9.06 6.94
CA LEU A 183 -7.94 10.02 6.75
C LEU A 183 -8.87 10.01 7.96
N LYS A 184 -9.45 11.16 8.27
CA LYS A 184 -10.33 11.32 9.42
C LYS A 184 -11.78 11.47 8.98
N ILE A 185 -12.64 10.57 9.46
CA ILE A 185 -14.08 10.57 9.14
C ILE A 185 -14.83 11.86 9.50
N TYR A 186 -14.30 12.66 10.41
CA TYR A 186 -14.90 13.93 10.85
C TYR A 186 -14.36 15.16 10.13
N LYS A 187 -13.46 14.99 9.16
CA LYS A 187 -12.97 16.07 8.31
C LYS A 187 -13.56 15.89 6.92
N ASP A 188 -14.36 16.85 6.47
CA ASP A 188 -15.02 16.76 5.17
C ASP A 188 -14.01 16.68 4.01
N GLU A 189 -12.88 17.37 4.12
CA GLU A 189 -11.75 17.28 3.18
C GLU A 189 -11.18 15.87 3.10
N ASP A 190 -11.01 15.21 4.24
CA ASP A 190 -10.49 13.84 4.29
C ASP A 190 -11.54 12.85 3.75
N ARG A 191 -12.84 13.08 4.00
CA ARG A 191 -13.91 12.26 3.40
C ARG A 191 -14.03 12.46 1.90
N GLU A 192 -13.74 13.65 1.40
CA GLU A 192 -13.73 13.91 -0.04
C GLU A 192 -12.55 13.21 -0.71
N GLU A 193 -11.38 13.26 -0.06
CA GLU A 193 -10.21 12.50 -0.50
C GLU A 193 -10.48 10.99 -0.48
N ASP A 194 -11.13 10.49 0.56
CA ASP A 194 -11.59 9.11 0.67
C ASP A 194 -12.40 8.68 -0.57
N ARG A 195 -13.41 9.48 -0.94
CA ARG A 195 -14.26 9.22 -2.11
C ARG A 195 -13.46 9.20 -3.41
N ARG A 196 -12.48 10.10 -3.56
CA ARG A 196 -11.59 10.09 -4.72
C ARG A 196 -10.75 8.82 -4.79
N ILE A 197 -10.20 8.36 -3.66
CA ILE A 197 -9.39 7.14 -3.60
C ILE A 197 -10.24 5.91 -3.90
N ALA A 198 -11.40 5.78 -3.26
CA ALA A 198 -12.29 4.64 -3.45
C ALA A 198 -12.75 4.52 -4.91
N ARG A 199 -13.16 5.63 -5.54
CA ARG A 199 -13.57 5.64 -6.96
C ARG A 199 -12.46 5.21 -7.90
N ALA A 200 -11.24 5.71 -7.69
CA ALA A 200 -10.08 5.31 -8.49
C ALA A 200 -9.75 3.81 -8.32
N MET A 201 -10.01 3.23 -7.15
CA MET A 201 -9.81 1.79 -6.92
C MET A 201 -10.90 0.93 -7.55
N ILE A 202 -12.15 1.40 -7.53
CA ILE A 202 -13.28 0.72 -8.17
C ILE A 202 -13.08 0.65 -9.68
N GLU A 203 -12.67 1.76 -10.31
CA GLU A 203 -12.40 1.81 -11.76
C GLU A 203 -11.34 0.76 -12.17
N VAL A 204 -10.27 0.62 -11.37
CA VAL A 204 -9.22 -0.39 -11.62
C VAL A 204 -9.71 -1.83 -11.40
N ASP A 205 -10.62 -2.06 -10.44
CA ASP A 205 -11.23 -3.37 -10.18
C ASP A 205 -12.17 -3.78 -11.34
N GLU A 206 -12.93 -2.83 -11.88
CA GLU A 206 -13.86 -3.04 -13.01
C GLU A 206 -13.12 -3.29 -14.33
N ASP A 207 -12.02 -2.58 -14.60
CA ASP A 207 -11.19 -2.81 -15.78
C ASP A 207 -10.48 -4.18 -15.74
N GLY A 208 -10.22 -4.73 -14.56
CA GLY A 208 -9.62 -6.06 -14.38
C GLY A 208 -10.55 -7.22 -14.76
N ASP A 209 -11.86 -7.03 -14.63
CA ASP A 209 -12.85 -8.10 -14.88
C ASP A 209 -13.25 -8.21 -16.36
N THR A 210 -12.92 -7.20 -17.19
CA THR A 210 -13.32 -7.17 -18.61
C THR A 210 -12.41 -7.96 -19.58
N ASN A 211 -11.31 -8.56 -19.10
CA ASN A 211 -10.39 -9.33 -19.97
C ASN A 211 -10.56 -10.87 -19.90
N THR A 212 -11.73 -11.38 -19.50
CA THR A 212 -12.01 -12.83 -19.53
C THR A 212 -13.37 -13.13 -20.16
N MET A 213 -13.45 -13.09 -21.49
CA MET A 213 -14.45 -13.82 -22.28
C MET A 213 -13.80 -14.41 -23.54
#